data_AF-A0A7Y0MZX2-F1
#
_entry.id   AF-A0A7Y0MZX2-F1
#
_cell.length_a   1.000
_cell.length_b   1.000
_cell.length_c   1.000
_cell.angle_alpha   90.00
_cell.angle_beta   90.00
_cell.angle_gamma   90.00
#
_symmetry.space_group_name_H-M   'P 1'
#
loop_
_entity.id
_entity.type
_entity.pdbx_description
1 polymer ?
#
loop_
_entity_poly.entity_id
_entity_poly.type
_entity_poly.pdbx_seq_one_letter_code
_entity_poly.pdbx_strand_id
1 'polypeptide(L)'
;MSVFLQSLNELANNKKITISVCIYGHLTTSLLKPILISHNRHIAGLATMTSLDDARYCYLVDFWSNKHGVITQHEYILTKTKDKTLKATSYETHQSHVMPEDKSDSDRIYVSRRAFRESVKAPKGMRVAESNQGLIAMLDNPRSSTIVFSCDNQSEVQQIALDCYRLRSAYGRQLKIIVRETQQCLRYADEKFLLRSGANFISHAQIPPMRFMTQVEAIQGQMLTRPIPDSLEALLKYDLKFGSKGYLQNQDFSQYCIDVISHSTHSNVNFALIKLNLLPGMTAEECLRLCHIRRDGDVVTACNKALYVLFSAIRHSDIDIALNNIFEFPVRDLFHSTHTFDTQLDIETELKFIVQDEAVISDDVSALATERKIFHTATNSITDVPPLFAVKKTIELKERS
;
A
#
# COMPACT_ATOMS: atom_id res chain seq x y z
N MET A 1 -8.54 -30.72 11.36
CA MET A 1 -8.65 -30.66 9.89
C MET A 1 -8.67 -32.06 9.24
N SER A 2 -7.72 -32.96 9.54
CA SER A 2 -7.71 -34.34 8.98
C SER A 2 -9.02 -35.10 9.17
N VAL A 3 -9.54 -35.16 10.41
CA VAL A 3 -10.82 -35.84 10.74
C VAL A 3 -11.99 -35.27 9.94
N PHE A 4 -12.04 -33.95 9.76
CA PHE A 4 -13.11 -33.29 9.01
C PHE A 4 -13.10 -33.67 7.52
N LEU A 5 -11.92 -33.66 6.88
CA LEU A 5 -11.78 -34.05 5.48
C LEU A 5 -12.07 -35.54 5.26
N GLN A 6 -11.68 -36.40 6.21
CA GLN A 6 -12.01 -37.83 6.18
C GLN A 6 -13.52 -38.06 6.24
N SER A 7 -14.22 -37.43 7.19
CA SER A 7 -15.67 -37.54 7.30
C SER A 7 -16.40 -37.03 6.05
N LEU A 8 -15.92 -35.95 5.43
CA LEU A 8 -16.48 -35.45 4.16
C LEU A 8 -16.27 -36.46 3.02
N ASN A 9 -15.09 -37.06 2.92
CA ASN A 9 -14.80 -38.06 1.89
C ASN A 9 -15.66 -39.32 2.07
N GLU A 10 -15.79 -39.83 3.30
CA GLU A 10 -16.68 -40.96 3.62
C GLU A 10 -18.13 -40.64 3.25
N LEU A 11 -18.63 -39.46 3.61
CA LEU A 11 -19.97 -39.03 3.27
C LEU A 11 -20.19 -38.96 1.75
N ALA A 12 -19.24 -38.39 1.02
CA ALA A 12 -19.28 -38.28 -0.44
C ALA A 12 -19.34 -39.66 -1.10
N ASN A 13 -18.51 -40.60 -0.65
CA ASN A 13 -18.47 -41.97 -1.17
C ASN A 13 -19.74 -42.76 -0.83
N ASN A 14 -20.22 -42.69 0.41
CA ASN A 14 -21.41 -43.40 0.86
C ASN A 14 -22.68 -42.94 0.12
N LYS A 15 -22.79 -41.62 -0.12
CA LYS A 15 -23.95 -41.04 -0.81
C LYS A 15 -23.77 -40.91 -2.33
N LYS A 16 -22.59 -41.26 -2.86
CA LYS A 16 -22.22 -41.09 -4.28
C LYS A 16 -22.46 -39.65 -4.78
N ILE A 17 -22.05 -38.67 -4.00
CA ILE A 17 -22.20 -37.23 -4.30
C ILE A 17 -20.85 -36.54 -4.46
N THR A 18 -20.84 -35.42 -5.17
CA THR A 18 -19.68 -34.50 -5.21
C THR A 18 -19.90 -33.38 -4.20
N ILE A 19 -18.92 -33.16 -3.31
CA ILE A 19 -18.94 -32.06 -2.35
C ILE A 19 -17.91 -31.02 -2.81
N SER A 20 -18.38 -29.82 -3.11
CA SER A 20 -17.51 -28.68 -3.40
C SER A 20 -17.45 -27.76 -2.19
N VAL A 21 -16.24 -27.47 -1.72
CA VAL A 21 -16.02 -26.59 -0.55
C VAL A 21 -15.38 -25.30 -1.04
N CYS A 22 -16.13 -24.20 -0.94
CA CYS A 22 -15.63 -22.86 -1.27
C CYS A 22 -15.16 -22.16 0.00
N ILE A 23 -13.87 -21.85 0.06
CA ILE A 23 -13.25 -21.16 1.20
C ILE A 23 -12.80 -19.77 0.76
N TYR A 24 -13.20 -18.73 1.48
CA TYR A 24 -12.84 -17.34 1.20
C TYR A 24 -12.21 -16.70 2.44
N GLY A 25 -11.33 -15.71 2.24
CA GLY A 25 -10.63 -15.01 3.32
C GLY A 25 -9.16 -14.72 3.01
N HIS A 26 -8.59 -13.75 3.73
CA HIS A 26 -7.24 -13.24 3.48
C HIS A 26 -6.11 -14.21 3.91
N LEU A 27 -6.42 -15.23 4.73
CA LEU A 27 -5.47 -16.24 5.19
C LEU A 27 -5.61 -17.59 4.48
N THR A 28 -6.57 -17.73 3.55
CA THR A 28 -6.86 -19.02 2.90
C THR A 28 -5.66 -19.55 2.12
N THR A 29 -5.00 -18.70 1.34
CA THR A 29 -3.85 -19.11 0.52
C THR A 29 -2.57 -19.31 1.34
N SER A 30 -2.38 -18.56 2.42
CA SER A 30 -1.13 -18.61 3.22
C SER A 30 -1.15 -19.67 4.31
N LEU A 31 -2.30 -19.94 4.95
CA LEU A 31 -2.43 -20.89 6.05
C LEU A 31 -3.14 -22.19 5.65
N LEU A 32 -4.29 -22.09 4.97
CA LEU A 32 -5.14 -23.27 4.72
C LEU A 32 -4.65 -24.09 3.53
N LYS A 33 -4.20 -23.46 2.45
CA LYS A 33 -3.71 -24.16 1.25
C LYS A 33 -2.59 -25.17 1.56
N PRO A 34 -1.51 -24.84 2.31
CA PRO A 34 -0.49 -25.83 2.69
C PRO A 34 -1.07 -27.01 3.47
N ILE A 35 -2.01 -26.77 4.38
CA ILE A 35 -2.68 -27.80 5.17
C ILE A 35 -3.52 -28.71 4.26
N LEU A 36 -4.28 -28.15 3.31
CA LEU A 36 -5.09 -28.94 2.37
C LEU A 36 -4.22 -29.78 1.42
N ILE A 37 -3.10 -29.21 0.93
CA ILE A 37 -2.12 -29.94 0.10
C ILE A 37 -1.55 -31.14 0.88
N SER A 38 -1.22 -30.97 2.16
CA SER A 38 -0.71 -32.07 3.00
C SER A 38 -1.72 -33.19 3.25
N HIS A 39 -3.02 -32.93 3.03
CA HIS A 39 -4.12 -33.90 3.18
C HIS A 39 -4.77 -34.29 1.84
N ASN A 40 -4.03 -34.20 0.72
CA ASN A 40 -4.53 -34.49 -0.63
C ASN A 40 -5.18 -35.87 -0.81
N ARG A 41 -4.85 -36.86 0.03
CA ARG A 41 -5.44 -38.21 -0.01
C ARG A 41 -6.94 -38.24 0.32
N HIS A 42 -7.47 -37.18 0.92
CA HIS A 42 -8.87 -37.11 1.36
C HIS A 42 -9.73 -36.19 0.50
N ILE A 43 -9.16 -35.55 -0.54
CA ILE A 43 -9.90 -34.65 -1.42
C ILE A 43 -9.56 -34.95 -2.88
N ALA A 44 -10.56 -34.87 -3.76
CA ALA A 44 -10.37 -35.19 -5.17
C ALA A 44 -9.54 -34.12 -5.90
N GLY A 45 -9.59 -32.86 -5.47
CA GLY A 45 -8.81 -31.79 -6.07
C GLY A 45 -8.78 -30.53 -5.22
N LEU A 46 -7.84 -29.65 -5.53
CA LEU A 46 -7.68 -28.34 -4.94
C LEU A 46 -7.38 -27.33 -6.04
N ALA A 47 -8.13 -26.23 -6.03
CA ALA A 47 -7.88 -25.09 -6.89
C ALA A 47 -7.95 -23.79 -6.10
N THR A 48 -7.10 -22.84 -6.46
CA THR A 48 -7.02 -21.51 -5.87
C THR A 48 -7.45 -20.47 -6.90
N MET A 49 -8.39 -19.60 -6.53
CA MET A 49 -8.78 -18.47 -7.36
C MET A 49 -8.31 -17.16 -6.74
N THR A 50 -7.53 -16.39 -7.48
CA THR A 50 -7.03 -15.07 -7.06
C THR A 50 -7.53 -14.02 -8.05
N SER A 51 -8.16 -12.94 -7.56
CA SER A 51 -8.57 -11.83 -8.44
C SER A 51 -7.34 -11.21 -9.08
N LEU A 52 -7.40 -11.05 -10.40
CA LEU A 52 -6.41 -10.27 -11.14
C LEU A 52 -6.86 -8.80 -11.24
N ASP A 53 -8.15 -8.60 -11.54
CA ASP A 53 -8.86 -7.32 -11.58
C ASP A 53 -10.37 -7.53 -11.38
N ASP A 54 -11.19 -6.51 -11.68
CA ASP A 54 -12.66 -6.50 -11.53
C ASP A 54 -13.38 -7.52 -12.43
N ALA A 55 -12.74 -7.96 -13.53
CA ALA A 55 -13.32 -8.84 -14.53
C ALA A 55 -12.54 -10.15 -14.72
N ARG A 56 -11.31 -10.27 -14.22
CA ARG A 56 -10.44 -11.45 -14.43
C ARG A 56 -9.96 -12.07 -13.12
N TYR A 57 -9.82 -13.40 -13.14
CA TYR A 57 -9.29 -14.19 -12.02
C TYR A 57 -8.24 -15.18 -12.53
N CYS A 58 -7.17 -15.36 -11.76
CA CYS A 58 -6.22 -16.46 -11.94
C CYS A 58 -6.75 -17.68 -11.20
N TYR A 59 -6.93 -18.78 -11.91
CA TYR A 59 -7.41 -20.05 -11.39
C TYR A 59 -6.31 -21.10 -11.51
N LEU A 60 -5.63 -21.38 -10.40
CA LEU A 60 -4.57 -22.36 -10.30
C LEU A 60 -5.14 -23.68 -9.78
N VAL A 61 -5.05 -24.73 -10.58
CA VAL A 61 -5.32 -26.10 -10.16
C VAL A 61 -4.03 -26.69 -9.58
N ASP A 62 -3.96 -26.74 -8.24
CA ASP A 62 -2.82 -27.32 -7.54
C ASP A 62 -2.73 -28.83 -7.85
N PHE A 63 -3.86 -29.52 -7.69
CA PHE A 63 -4.04 -30.89 -8.19
C PHE A 63 -5.52 -31.20 -8.42
N TRP A 64 -5.79 -32.08 -9.36
CA TRP A 64 -7.11 -32.67 -9.57
C TRP A 64 -6.95 -34.13 -9.97
N SER A 65 -7.44 -35.03 -9.12
CA SER A 65 -7.36 -36.47 -9.26
C SER A 65 -8.71 -37.04 -9.68
N ASN A 66 -8.66 -37.99 -10.61
CA ASN A 66 -9.81 -38.81 -10.98
C ASN A 66 -9.33 -40.25 -11.26
N LYS A 67 -10.26 -41.11 -11.68
CA LYS A 67 -9.95 -42.52 -12.02
C LYS A 67 -8.97 -42.70 -13.19
N HIS A 68 -8.68 -41.64 -13.94
CA HIS A 68 -7.81 -41.65 -15.12
C HIS A 68 -6.42 -41.05 -14.86
N GLY A 69 -6.19 -40.46 -13.68
CA GLY A 69 -4.90 -39.88 -13.32
C GLY A 69 -5.04 -38.61 -12.50
N VAL A 70 -3.93 -37.89 -12.38
CA VAL A 70 -3.85 -36.63 -11.65
C VAL A 70 -3.30 -35.55 -12.57
N ILE A 71 -3.99 -34.42 -12.65
CA ILE A 71 -3.49 -33.20 -13.26
C ILE A 71 -2.96 -32.30 -12.14
N THR A 72 -1.82 -31.66 -12.34
CA THR A 72 -1.21 -30.75 -11.36
C THR A 72 -0.71 -29.49 -12.03
N GLN A 73 -0.63 -28.39 -11.27
CA GLN A 73 -0.03 -27.11 -11.67
C GLN A 73 -0.54 -26.54 -13.00
N HIS A 74 -1.85 -26.64 -13.24
CA HIS A 74 -2.46 -26.00 -14.42
C HIS A 74 -3.08 -24.66 -14.04
N GLU A 75 -2.75 -23.63 -14.81
CA GLU A 75 -3.27 -22.28 -14.58
C GLU A 75 -4.21 -21.86 -15.72
N TYR A 76 -5.32 -21.24 -15.32
CA TYR A 76 -6.29 -20.64 -16.23
C TYR A 76 -6.53 -19.19 -15.85
N ILE A 77 -6.74 -18.34 -16.84
CA ILE A 77 -7.31 -17.01 -16.65
C ILE A 77 -8.82 -17.13 -16.88
N LEU A 78 -9.61 -16.83 -15.86
CA LEU A 78 -11.05 -16.76 -15.93
C LEU A 78 -11.47 -15.31 -16.20
N THR A 79 -12.07 -15.04 -17.35
CA THR A 79 -12.55 -13.70 -17.72
C THR A 79 -14.06 -13.63 -17.68
N LYS A 80 -14.61 -12.64 -16.98
CA LYS A 80 -16.03 -12.37 -16.88
C LYS A 80 -16.56 -11.84 -18.21
N THR A 81 -17.54 -12.54 -18.77
CA THR A 81 -18.22 -12.16 -20.00
C THR A 81 -19.37 -11.18 -19.70
N LYS A 82 -19.89 -10.52 -20.73
CA LYS A 82 -21.08 -9.65 -20.61
C LYS A 82 -22.30 -10.39 -20.06
N ASP A 83 -22.35 -11.72 -20.24
CA ASP A 83 -23.45 -12.59 -19.82
C ASP A 83 -23.29 -13.11 -18.38
N LYS A 84 -22.42 -12.50 -17.56
CA LYS A 84 -22.10 -12.91 -16.19
C LYS A 84 -21.52 -14.33 -16.06
N THR A 85 -21.00 -14.91 -17.14
CA THR A 85 -20.29 -16.19 -17.13
C THR A 85 -18.77 -15.97 -17.05
N LEU A 86 -18.02 -16.99 -16.62
CA LEU A 86 -16.55 -16.98 -16.63
C LEU A 86 -16.05 -17.83 -17.78
N LYS A 87 -15.27 -17.22 -18.68
CA LYS A 87 -14.56 -17.94 -19.76
C LYS A 87 -13.15 -18.27 -19.28
N ALA A 88 -12.82 -19.57 -19.27
CA ALA A 88 -11.47 -20.04 -18.94
C ALA A 88 -10.58 -20.07 -20.19
N THR A 89 -9.40 -19.47 -20.09
CA THR A 89 -8.32 -19.57 -21.08
C THR A 89 -7.06 -20.09 -20.40
N SER A 90 -6.41 -21.11 -20.97
CA SER A 90 -5.16 -21.64 -20.42
C SER A 90 -4.10 -20.52 -20.34
N TYR A 91 -3.39 -20.45 -19.22
CA TYR A 91 -2.31 -19.51 -19.01
C TYR A 91 -1.19 -19.69 -20.06
N GLU A 92 -0.96 -20.93 -20.51
CA GLU A 92 0.02 -21.26 -21.57
C GLU A 92 -0.37 -20.66 -22.93
N THR A 93 -1.66 -20.57 -23.25
CA THR A 93 -2.12 -19.95 -24.51
C THR A 93 -1.92 -18.42 -24.47
N HIS A 94 -1.93 -17.81 -23.28
CA HIS A 94 -1.48 -16.42 -23.07
C HIS A 94 0.06 -16.27 -23.08
N GLN A 95 0.81 -17.35 -22.92
CA GLN A 95 2.27 -17.38 -23.13
C GLN A 95 2.66 -17.58 -24.60
N SER A 96 1.75 -17.69 -25.56
CA SER A 96 2.12 -17.67 -27.00
C SER A 96 2.83 -16.37 -27.42
N HIS A 97 2.90 -15.37 -26.54
CA HIS A 97 3.89 -14.31 -26.55
C HIS A 97 4.88 -14.47 -25.40
N VAL A 98 5.68 -15.55 -25.39
CA VAL A 98 6.99 -15.50 -24.75
C VAL A 98 7.81 -14.56 -25.62
N MET A 99 7.71 -13.26 -25.35
CA MET A 99 8.79 -12.35 -25.69
C MET A 99 10.08 -13.02 -25.15
N PRO A 100 11.11 -13.24 -25.99
CA PRO A 100 12.37 -13.77 -25.51
C PRO A 100 12.81 -13.00 -24.26
N GLU A 101 13.34 -13.71 -23.25
CA GLU A 101 14.01 -13.03 -22.13
C GLU A 101 15.13 -12.16 -22.68
N ASP A 102 14.91 -10.84 -22.71
CA ASP A 102 15.92 -9.89 -23.14
C ASP A 102 16.81 -9.59 -21.94
N LYS A 103 17.82 -10.45 -21.74
CA LYS A 103 18.78 -10.34 -20.63
C LYS A 103 19.86 -9.28 -20.86
N SER A 104 19.80 -8.53 -21.96
CA SER A 104 20.87 -7.61 -22.38
C SER A 104 21.22 -6.53 -21.36
N ASP A 105 20.27 -6.21 -20.48
CA ASP A 105 20.42 -5.22 -19.40
C ASP A 105 20.16 -5.80 -17.99
N SER A 106 20.14 -7.12 -17.85
CA SER A 106 19.69 -7.78 -16.61
C SER A 106 20.62 -7.55 -15.41
N ASP A 107 21.87 -7.19 -15.66
CA ASP A 107 22.91 -6.85 -14.69
C ASP A 107 22.90 -5.36 -14.30
N ARG A 108 22.14 -4.52 -15.01
CA ARG A 108 22.10 -3.07 -14.80
C ARG A 108 21.25 -2.73 -13.57
N ILE A 109 21.86 -2.06 -12.60
CA ILE A 109 21.17 -1.57 -11.40
C ILE A 109 21.23 -0.04 -11.37
N TYR A 110 20.06 0.58 -11.35
CA TYR A 110 19.85 2.01 -11.19
C TYR A 110 19.32 2.28 -9.78
N VAL A 111 19.89 3.25 -9.07
CA VAL A 111 19.53 3.52 -7.68
C VAL A 111 19.53 5.01 -7.35
N SER A 112 18.50 5.45 -6.65
CA SER A 112 18.47 6.78 -6.04
C SER A 112 19.54 6.88 -4.95
N ARG A 113 20.33 7.95 -4.91
CA ARG A 113 21.38 8.17 -3.91
C ARG A 113 20.81 8.09 -2.50
N ARG A 114 19.61 8.62 -2.30
CA ARG A 114 18.87 8.60 -1.02
C ARG A 114 18.53 7.18 -0.54
N ALA A 115 18.53 6.16 -1.40
CA ALA A 115 18.31 4.77 -0.98
C ALA A 115 19.41 4.25 -0.04
N PHE A 116 20.58 4.90 -0.05
CA PHE A 116 21.67 4.66 0.90
C PHE A 116 21.70 5.76 1.97
N ARG A 117 22.08 5.39 3.20
CA ARG A 117 22.42 6.38 4.23
C ARG A 117 23.65 7.19 3.79
N GLU A 118 23.74 8.46 4.18
CA GLU A 118 24.73 9.42 3.68
C GLU A 118 26.19 8.91 3.70
N SER A 119 26.55 8.14 4.74
CA SER A 119 27.90 7.59 4.95
C SER A 119 28.23 6.35 4.08
N VAL A 120 27.25 5.76 3.40
CA VAL A 120 27.43 4.52 2.64
C VAL A 120 27.62 4.84 1.16
N LYS A 121 28.77 4.42 0.60
CA LYS A 121 28.99 4.49 -0.84
C LYS A 121 28.25 3.35 -1.54
N ALA A 122 27.59 3.65 -2.65
CA ALA A 122 26.96 2.62 -3.48
C ALA A 122 28.05 1.66 -4.02
N PRO A 123 27.75 0.35 -4.15
CA PRO A 123 28.67 -0.60 -4.75
C PRO A 123 29.14 -0.19 -6.16
N LYS A 124 30.39 -0.54 -6.49
CA LYS A 124 30.95 -0.30 -7.83
C LYS A 124 30.12 -1.04 -8.88
N GLY A 125 29.68 -0.33 -9.93
CA GLY A 125 28.87 -0.88 -11.03
C GLY A 125 27.40 -0.46 -11.01
N MET A 126 26.90 0.11 -9.90
CA MET A 126 25.57 0.72 -9.88
C MET A 126 25.56 2.10 -10.54
N ARG A 127 24.48 2.41 -11.26
CA ARG A 127 24.22 3.75 -11.79
C ARG A 127 23.40 4.53 -10.76
N VAL A 128 23.98 5.58 -10.20
CA VAL A 128 23.38 6.35 -9.11
C VAL A 128 22.86 7.68 -9.65
N ALA A 129 21.65 8.07 -9.23
CA ALA A 129 21.07 9.38 -9.49
C ALA A 129 20.73 10.09 -8.17
N GLU A 130 20.77 11.41 -8.12
CA GLU A 130 20.47 12.17 -6.89
C GLU A 130 19.00 12.10 -6.48
N SER A 131 18.09 11.84 -7.41
CA SER A 131 16.64 11.78 -7.17
C SER A 131 15.97 10.67 -7.97
N ASN A 132 14.73 10.33 -7.59
CA ASN A 132 13.89 9.38 -8.34
C ASN A 132 13.65 9.85 -9.78
N GLN A 133 13.43 11.16 -9.98
CA GLN A 133 13.23 11.72 -11.32
C GLN A 133 14.52 11.72 -12.15
N GLY A 134 15.66 12.02 -11.52
CA GLY A 134 16.98 11.89 -12.16
C GLY A 134 17.27 10.44 -12.56
N LEU A 135 16.87 9.49 -11.71
CA LEU A 135 16.98 8.07 -12.01
C LEU A 135 16.18 7.70 -13.26
N ILE A 136 14.93 8.17 -13.37
CA ILE A 136 14.07 7.92 -14.54
C ILE A 136 14.68 8.53 -15.81
N ALA A 137 15.23 9.74 -15.72
CA ALA A 137 15.87 10.41 -16.85
C ALA A 137 17.14 9.70 -17.36
N MET A 138 17.79 8.90 -16.50
CA MET A 138 18.97 8.09 -16.88
C MET A 138 18.61 6.75 -17.55
N LEU A 139 17.33 6.36 -17.54
CA LEU A 139 16.91 5.07 -18.09
C LEU A 139 16.94 5.10 -19.61
N ASP A 140 17.66 4.15 -20.19
CA ASP A 140 17.69 3.93 -21.63
C ASP A 140 17.11 2.54 -21.94
N ASN A 141 15.83 2.52 -22.30
CA ASN A 141 15.03 1.33 -22.62
C ASN A 141 15.24 0.13 -21.67
N PRO A 142 15.02 0.29 -20.35
CA PRO A 142 15.31 -0.74 -19.35
C PRO A 142 14.29 -1.88 -19.42
N ARG A 143 14.65 -3.02 -20.03
CA ARG A 143 13.74 -4.16 -20.21
C ARG A 143 13.80 -5.14 -19.05
N SER A 144 15.01 -5.43 -18.59
CA SER A 144 15.28 -6.34 -17.48
C SER A 144 16.18 -5.73 -16.42
N SER A 145 16.44 -4.41 -16.46
CA SER A 145 17.20 -3.71 -15.42
C SER A 145 16.54 -3.80 -14.03
N THR A 146 17.31 -3.48 -12.98
CA THR A 146 16.81 -3.25 -11.62
C THR A 146 16.81 -1.75 -11.32
N ILE A 147 15.67 -1.24 -10.85
CA ILE A 147 15.44 0.15 -10.50
C ILE A 147 15.12 0.20 -9.00
N VAL A 148 15.84 1.03 -8.27
CA VAL A 148 15.65 1.26 -6.84
C VAL A 148 15.28 2.72 -6.60
N PHE A 149 13.99 2.96 -6.37
CA PHE A 149 13.49 4.23 -5.87
C PHE A 149 13.75 4.37 -4.38
N SER A 150 13.91 5.60 -3.91
CA SER A 150 13.94 5.94 -2.48
C SER A 150 12.62 6.62 -2.10
N CYS A 151 12.08 6.31 -0.91
CA CYS A 151 10.95 7.00 -0.32
C CYS A 151 11.32 7.40 1.12
N ASP A 152 11.31 8.70 1.42
CA ASP A 152 11.60 9.23 2.76
C ASP A 152 10.38 9.85 3.44
N ASN A 153 9.32 10.15 2.69
CA ASN A 153 8.11 10.79 3.21
C ASN A 153 6.84 10.28 2.50
N GLN A 154 5.70 10.40 3.19
CA GLN A 154 4.40 9.94 2.68
C GLN A 154 3.97 10.69 1.41
N SER A 155 4.33 11.96 1.25
CA SER A 155 3.92 12.75 0.08
C SER A 155 4.56 12.29 -1.24
N GLU A 156 5.69 11.57 -1.17
CA GLU A 156 6.35 10.98 -2.35
C GLU A 156 5.64 9.70 -2.85
N VAL A 157 4.85 9.04 -2.00
CA VAL A 157 4.24 7.72 -2.30
C VAL A 157 3.45 7.76 -3.60
N GLN A 158 2.62 8.80 -3.78
CA GLN A 158 1.80 8.92 -4.99
C GLN A 158 2.66 9.01 -6.24
N GLN A 159 3.67 9.87 -6.24
CA GLN A 159 4.53 10.06 -7.40
C GLN A 159 5.33 8.78 -7.72
N ILE A 160 5.89 8.11 -6.70
CA ILE A 160 6.61 6.84 -6.87
C ILE A 160 5.70 5.76 -7.44
N ALA A 161 4.44 5.68 -6.99
CA ALA A 161 3.47 4.73 -7.53
C ALA A 161 3.18 5.00 -9.02
N LEU A 162 2.95 6.27 -9.39
CA LEU A 162 2.76 6.65 -10.79
C LEU A 162 3.95 6.27 -11.66
N ASP A 163 5.17 6.48 -11.17
CA ASP A 163 6.40 6.15 -11.89
C ASP A 163 6.59 4.63 -12.03
N CYS A 164 6.32 3.87 -10.96
CA CYS A 164 6.31 2.41 -11.01
C CYS A 164 5.33 1.89 -12.08
N TYR A 165 4.12 2.45 -12.12
CA TYR A 165 3.09 2.06 -13.07
C TYR A 165 3.50 2.35 -14.51
N ARG A 166 4.00 3.56 -14.76
CA ARG A 166 4.47 3.98 -16.10
C ARG A 166 5.60 3.09 -16.59
N LEU A 167 6.60 2.83 -15.74
CA LEU A 167 7.71 1.94 -16.07
C LEU A 167 7.23 0.51 -16.34
N ARG A 168 6.33 -0.01 -15.48
CA ARG A 168 5.79 -1.36 -15.64
C ARG A 168 4.96 -1.50 -16.93
N SER A 169 4.19 -0.49 -17.26
CA SER A 169 3.34 -0.44 -18.46
C SER A 169 4.19 -0.33 -19.73
N ALA A 170 5.27 0.44 -19.70
CA ALA A 170 6.14 0.67 -20.85
C ALA A 170 7.11 -0.50 -21.12
N TYR A 171 7.68 -1.10 -20.07
CA TYR A 171 8.79 -2.05 -20.19
C TYR A 171 8.44 -3.48 -19.75
N GLY A 172 7.26 -3.69 -19.18
CA GLY A 172 6.73 -5.02 -18.87
C GLY A 172 7.31 -5.68 -17.62
N ARG A 173 7.02 -6.98 -17.48
CA ARG A 173 7.21 -7.75 -16.23
C ARG A 173 8.66 -8.13 -15.88
N GLN A 174 9.60 -8.05 -16.81
CA GLN A 174 11.01 -8.41 -16.58
C GLN A 174 11.79 -7.33 -15.81
N LEU A 175 11.31 -6.08 -15.84
CA LEU A 175 11.87 -4.99 -15.07
C LEU A 175 11.75 -5.26 -13.57
N LYS A 176 12.80 -5.04 -12.78
CA LYS A 176 12.75 -5.19 -11.32
C LYS A 176 12.68 -3.81 -10.69
N ILE A 177 11.60 -3.52 -9.98
CA ILE A 177 11.37 -2.24 -9.33
C ILE A 177 11.32 -2.46 -7.82
N ILE A 178 12.23 -1.83 -7.09
CA ILE A 178 12.29 -1.84 -5.63
C ILE A 178 11.99 -0.43 -5.13
N VAL A 179 11.13 -0.32 -4.12
CA VAL A 179 10.96 0.92 -3.36
C VAL A 179 11.67 0.77 -2.03
N ARG A 180 12.75 1.54 -1.84
CA ARG A 180 13.51 1.58 -0.61
C ARG A 180 12.95 2.68 0.29
N GLU A 181 12.32 2.27 1.38
CA GLU A 181 11.94 3.16 2.46
C GLU A 181 13.22 3.55 3.24
N THR A 182 13.47 4.85 3.38
CA THR A 182 14.68 5.38 4.02
C THR A 182 14.40 5.92 5.43
N GLN A 183 13.15 6.33 5.68
CA GLN A 183 12.59 6.70 6.98
C GLN A 183 11.23 6.02 7.14
N GLN A 184 10.77 5.77 8.36
CA GLN A 184 9.50 5.08 8.63
C GLN A 184 8.28 5.93 8.24
N CYS A 185 7.95 5.95 6.96
CA CYS A 185 6.94 6.80 6.35
C CYS A 185 5.81 6.02 5.67
N LEU A 186 6.02 4.75 5.32
CA LEU A 186 5.04 3.93 4.63
C LEU A 186 4.08 3.26 5.63
N ARG A 187 2.78 3.37 5.38
CA ARG A 187 1.76 2.53 6.01
C ARG A 187 1.45 1.32 5.14
N TYR A 188 0.70 0.39 5.72
CA TYR A 188 0.18 -0.76 4.99
C TYR A 188 -0.59 -0.40 3.70
N ALA A 189 -1.39 0.67 3.73
CA ALA A 189 -2.10 1.15 2.54
C ALA A 189 -1.14 1.65 1.46
N ASP A 190 -0.14 2.46 1.83
CA ASP A 190 0.90 2.96 0.94
C ASP A 190 1.69 1.80 0.32
N GLU A 191 2.07 0.82 1.14
CA GLU A 191 2.77 -0.37 0.68
C GLU A 191 1.94 -1.14 -0.35
N LYS A 192 0.66 -1.36 -0.07
CA LYS A 192 -0.24 -2.01 -1.03
C LYS A 192 -0.41 -1.20 -2.30
N PHE A 193 -0.47 0.13 -2.20
CA PHE A 193 -0.60 1.00 -3.35
C PHE A 193 0.62 0.91 -4.26
N LEU A 194 1.83 0.97 -3.69
CA LEU A 194 3.11 0.79 -4.41
C LEU A 194 3.25 -0.61 -5.03
N LEU A 195 2.80 -1.66 -4.33
CA LEU A 195 2.82 -3.01 -4.88
C LEU A 195 1.82 -3.17 -6.04
N ARG A 196 0.63 -2.58 -5.94
CA ARG A 196 -0.38 -2.54 -7.00
C ARG A 196 0.08 -1.74 -8.22
N SER A 197 0.89 -0.70 -8.01
CA SER A 197 1.47 0.07 -9.11
C SER A 197 2.60 -0.63 -9.85
N GLY A 198 3.02 -1.83 -9.43
CA GLY A 198 3.98 -2.65 -10.16
C GLY A 198 5.38 -2.72 -9.55
N ALA A 199 5.57 -2.27 -8.30
CA ALA A 199 6.77 -2.57 -7.53
C ALA A 199 6.86 -4.09 -7.24
N ASN A 200 8.08 -4.64 -7.31
CA ASN A 200 8.33 -6.05 -6.99
C ASN A 200 8.31 -6.29 -5.48
N PHE A 201 8.95 -5.42 -4.69
CA PHE A 201 8.82 -5.41 -3.23
C PHE A 201 9.27 -4.06 -2.66
N ILE A 202 9.02 -3.90 -1.36
CA ILE A 202 9.37 -2.70 -0.58
C ILE A 202 10.42 -3.10 0.46
N SER A 203 11.51 -2.35 0.54
CA SER A 203 12.56 -2.56 1.53
C SER A 203 12.43 -1.53 2.65
N HIS A 204 12.03 -1.98 3.84
CA HIS A 204 11.73 -1.11 4.98
C HIS A 204 12.95 -0.39 5.57
N ALA A 205 12.72 0.76 6.20
CA ALA A 205 13.78 1.62 6.75
C ALA A 205 14.71 0.93 7.77
N GLN A 206 14.21 -0.07 8.49
CA GLN A 206 14.95 -0.81 9.52
C GLN A 206 15.97 -1.78 8.93
N ILE A 207 15.83 -2.18 7.66
CA ILE A 207 16.75 -3.11 7.01
C ILE A 207 18.13 -2.44 6.84
N PRO A 208 19.22 -3.02 7.39
CA PRO A 208 20.56 -2.45 7.24
C PRO A 208 21.05 -2.48 5.78
N PRO A 209 21.96 -1.58 5.37
CA PRO A 209 22.45 -1.48 3.99
C PRO A 209 22.97 -2.80 3.40
N MET A 210 23.71 -3.60 4.18
CA MET A 210 24.22 -4.90 3.73
C MET A 210 23.10 -5.91 3.45
N ARG A 211 22.06 -5.92 4.28
CA ARG A 211 20.88 -6.79 4.08
C ARG A 211 20.03 -6.30 2.92
N PHE A 212 19.92 -4.99 2.75
CA PHE A 212 19.28 -4.40 1.57
C PHE A 212 19.98 -4.86 0.29
N MET A 213 21.31 -4.88 0.26
CA MET A 213 22.07 -5.41 -0.88
C MET A 213 21.76 -6.88 -1.18
N THR A 214 21.66 -7.73 -0.16
CA THR A 214 21.20 -9.12 -0.34
C THR A 214 19.80 -9.20 -0.94
N GLN A 215 18.89 -8.27 -0.62
CA GLN A 215 17.56 -8.21 -1.24
C GLN A 215 17.63 -7.80 -2.72
N VAL A 216 18.52 -6.87 -3.07
CA VAL A 216 18.77 -6.46 -4.48
C VAL A 216 19.35 -7.62 -5.29
N GLU A 217 20.20 -8.46 -4.70
CA GLU A 217 20.72 -9.67 -5.35
C GLU A 217 19.63 -10.75 -5.50
N ALA A 218 18.82 -10.98 -4.46
CA ALA A 218 17.78 -11.99 -4.45
C ALA A 218 16.65 -11.75 -5.48
N ILE A 219 16.45 -10.49 -5.91
CA ILE A 219 15.44 -10.16 -6.91
C ILE A 219 15.90 -10.46 -8.35
N GLN A 220 17.20 -10.69 -8.58
CA GLN A 220 17.70 -10.89 -9.93
C GLN A 220 17.08 -12.14 -10.55
N GLY A 221 16.72 -12.03 -11.83
CA GLY A 221 16.01 -13.09 -12.56
C GLY A 221 14.51 -13.21 -12.26
N GLN A 222 13.97 -12.47 -11.29
CA GLN A 222 12.52 -12.50 -11.03
C GLN A 222 11.74 -11.72 -12.09
N MET A 223 10.57 -12.24 -12.46
CA MET A 223 9.55 -11.52 -13.21
C MET A 223 8.35 -11.19 -12.32
N LEU A 224 7.76 -10.02 -12.52
CA LEU A 224 6.51 -9.68 -11.85
C LEU A 224 5.36 -10.54 -12.40
N THR A 225 4.75 -11.36 -11.55
CA THR A 225 3.58 -12.18 -11.90
C THR A 225 2.26 -11.56 -11.47
N ARG A 226 2.30 -10.61 -10.52
CA ARG A 226 1.13 -9.86 -10.09
C ARG A 226 0.62 -8.98 -11.21
N PRO A 227 -0.70 -8.92 -11.45
CA PRO A 227 -1.28 -7.98 -12.39
C PRO A 227 -1.14 -6.56 -11.86
N ILE A 228 -1.04 -5.61 -12.79
CA ILE A 228 -1.22 -4.18 -12.51
C ILE A 228 -2.58 -3.73 -13.04
N PRO A 229 -3.19 -2.67 -12.51
CA PRO A 229 -4.45 -2.13 -13.01
C PRO A 229 -4.40 -1.84 -14.53
N ASP A 230 -5.54 -1.95 -15.22
CA ASP A 230 -5.61 -1.76 -16.67
C ASP A 230 -5.42 -0.30 -17.10
N SER A 231 -5.56 0.66 -16.19
CA SER A 231 -5.37 2.09 -16.45
C SER A 231 -4.83 2.84 -15.23
N LEU A 232 -4.30 4.05 -15.46
CA LEU A 232 -3.82 4.92 -14.39
C LEU A 232 -4.96 5.33 -13.46
N GLU A 233 -6.14 5.59 -14.01
CA GLU A 233 -7.35 5.92 -13.25
C GLU A 233 -7.78 4.76 -12.35
N ALA A 234 -7.66 3.51 -12.84
CA ALA A 234 -7.94 2.32 -12.04
C ALA A 234 -6.95 2.15 -10.88
N LEU A 235 -5.67 2.51 -11.08
CA LEU A 235 -4.68 2.53 -10.01
C LEU A 235 -5.02 3.60 -8.97
N LEU A 236 -5.33 4.82 -9.39
CA LEU A 236 -5.60 5.97 -8.50
C LEU A 236 -6.81 5.76 -7.57
N LYS A 237 -7.73 4.85 -7.89
CA LYS A 237 -8.80 4.43 -6.96
C LYS A 237 -8.27 3.81 -5.66
N TYR A 238 -7.02 3.34 -5.65
CA TYR A 238 -6.36 2.80 -4.47
C TYR A 238 -5.46 3.81 -3.75
N ASP A 239 -5.36 5.04 -4.25
CA ASP A 239 -4.69 6.16 -3.58
C ASP A 239 -5.66 6.79 -2.58
N LEU A 240 -5.60 6.32 -1.33
CA LEU A 240 -6.49 6.78 -0.27
C LEU A 240 -5.98 8.11 0.27
N LYS A 241 -6.69 9.19 -0.07
CA LYS A 241 -6.48 10.51 0.53
C LYS A 241 -7.60 10.79 1.51
N PHE A 242 -7.23 11.10 2.74
CA PHE A 242 -8.19 11.36 3.80
C PHE A 242 -8.46 12.86 3.94
N GLY A 243 -7.48 13.71 3.63
CA GLY A 243 -7.67 15.15 3.47
C GLY A 243 -7.67 15.95 4.77
N SER A 244 -7.64 15.28 5.93
CA SER A 244 -7.55 15.89 7.25
C SER A 244 -6.37 15.31 8.04
N LYS A 245 -5.73 16.15 8.83
CA LYS A 245 -4.60 15.79 9.69
C LYS A 245 -4.61 16.64 10.96
N GLY A 246 -4.31 16.04 12.10
CA GLY A 246 -4.03 16.78 13.33
C GLY A 246 -5.28 17.06 14.16
N TYR A 247 -5.25 18.15 14.94
CA TYR A 247 -6.38 18.51 15.78
C TYR A 247 -7.56 19.02 14.95
N LEU A 248 -8.74 18.48 15.26
CA LEU A 248 -10.02 18.91 14.73
C LEU A 248 -10.96 19.23 15.90
N GLN A 249 -11.81 20.24 15.71
CA GLN A 249 -12.91 20.53 16.62
C GLN A 249 -13.87 19.34 16.67
N ASN A 250 -14.58 19.18 17.78
CA ASN A 250 -15.33 17.95 18.07
C ASN A 250 -16.39 17.64 16.99
N GLN A 251 -17.03 18.67 16.44
CA GLN A 251 -17.99 18.52 15.32
C GLN A 251 -17.31 18.05 14.03
N ASP A 252 -16.21 18.70 13.64
CA ASP A 252 -15.46 18.35 12.42
C ASP A 252 -14.84 16.95 12.54
N PHE A 253 -14.31 16.61 13.72
CA PHE A 253 -13.80 15.29 14.04
C PHE A 253 -14.89 14.23 13.90
N SER A 254 -16.08 14.48 14.46
CA SER A 254 -17.23 13.56 14.36
C SER A 254 -17.63 13.34 12.91
N GLN A 255 -17.74 14.41 12.12
CA GLN A 255 -18.09 14.29 10.70
C GLN A 255 -17.02 13.52 9.93
N TYR A 256 -15.74 13.83 10.16
CA TYR A 256 -14.63 13.13 9.53
C TYR A 256 -14.61 11.63 9.87
N CYS A 257 -14.89 11.25 11.12
CA CYS A 257 -15.02 9.84 11.50
C CYS A 257 -16.13 9.12 10.71
N ILE A 258 -17.31 9.74 10.59
CA ILE A 258 -18.43 9.19 9.81
C ILE A 258 -18.04 8.98 8.35
N ASP A 259 -17.33 9.95 7.77
CA ASP A 259 -16.86 9.89 6.39
C ASP A 259 -15.85 8.74 6.21
N VAL A 260 -14.85 8.61 7.08
CA VAL A 260 -13.86 7.51 7.02
C VAL A 260 -14.54 6.15 7.17
N ILE A 261 -15.49 6.00 8.10
CA ILE A 261 -16.23 4.75 8.32
C ILE A 261 -17.05 4.39 7.08
N SER A 262 -17.78 5.34 6.50
CA SER A 262 -18.59 5.06 5.29
C SER A 262 -17.71 4.64 4.10
N HIS A 263 -16.52 5.24 3.95
CA HIS A 263 -15.58 4.89 2.88
C HIS A 263 -14.87 3.55 3.12
N SER A 264 -14.66 3.16 4.38
CA SER A 264 -14.01 1.89 4.74
C SER A 264 -14.79 0.65 4.26
N THR A 265 -16.13 0.71 4.31
CA THR A 265 -17.02 -0.40 3.90
C THR A 265 -16.85 -0.78 2.42
N HIS A 266 -16.43 0.17 1.60
CA HIS A 266 -16.22 -0.02 0.15
C HIS A 266 -14.76 -0.34 -0.20
N SER A 267 -13.80 0.15 0.59
CA SER A 267 -12.37 0.12 0.29
C SER A 267 -11.57 -0.95 1.06
N ASN A 268 -12.21 -1.63 2.03
CA ASN A 268 -11.59 -2.63 2.92
C ASN A 268 -10.36 -2.06 3.65
N VAL A 269 -10.47 -0.80 4.08
CA VAL A 269 -9.46 -0.05 4.82
C VAL A 269 -9.82 -0.11 6.29
N ASN A 270 -8.90 -0.60 7.10
CA ASN A 270 -9.10 -0.65 8.55
C ASN A 270 -8.90 0.75 9.16
N PHE A 271 -9.65 1.07 10.20
CA PHE A 271 -9.51 2.28 11.00
C PHE A 271 -9.66 1.91 12.48
N ALA A 272 -9.24 2.79 13.38
CA ALA A 272 -9.44 2.60 14.82
C ALA A 272 -9.70 3.95 15.47
N LEU A 273 -10.74 4.02 16.31
CA LEU A 273 -10.98 5.14 17.23
C LEU A 273 -10.45 4.75 18.60
N ILE A 274 -9.61 5.61 19.19
CA ILE A 274 -8.99 5.37 20.48
C ILE A 274 -9.40 6.50 21.42
N LYS A 275 -9.99 6.14 22.55
CA LYS A 275 -10.24 7.01 23.69
C LYS A 275 -9.09 6.90 24.69
N LEU A 276 -8.47 8.03 25.00
CA LEU A 276 -7.36 8.17 25.93
C LEU A 276 -7.84 8.96 27.14
N ASN A 277 -8.15 8.28 28.25
CA ASN A 277 -8.68 8.95 29.43
C ASN A 277 -7.56 9.65 30.22
N LEU A 278 -7.75 10.94 30.49
CA LEU A 278 -6.76 11.80 31.13
C LEU A 278 -6.47 11.35 32.57
N LEU A 279 -5.22 11.54 33.01
CA LEU A 279 -4.87 11.39 34.43
C LEU A 279 -5.54 12.48 35.28
N PRO A 280 -5.90 12.19 36.55
CA PRO A 280 -6.37 13.23 37.46
C PRO A 280 -5.37 14.37 37.59
N GLY A 281 -5.80 15.61 37.33
CA GLY A 281 -4.96 16.80 37.37
C GLY A 281 -4.28 17.17 36.06
N MET A 282 -4.39 16.34 35.01
CA MET A 282 -3.99 16.73 33.65
C MET A 282 -5.18 17.29 32.88
N THR A 283 -4.94 18.35 32.12
CA THR A 283 -5.93 18.92 31.20
C THR A 283 -5.79 18.34 29.79
N ALA A 284 -6.88 18.34 29.04
CA ALA A 284 -6.87 17.89 27.64
C ALA A 284 -5.88 18.71 26.80
N GLU A 285 -5.79 20.01 27.06
CA GLU A 285 -4.88 20.93 26.37
C GLU A 285 -3.40 20.62 26.62
N GLU A 286 -3.02 20.26 27.85
CA GLU A 286 -1.65 19.83 28.17
C GLU A 286 -1.27 18.54 27.44
N CYS A 287 -2.15 17.54 27.44
CA CYS A 287 -1.90 16.30 26.72
C CYS A 287 -1.87 16.51 25.20
N LEU A 288 -2.72 17.40 24.67
CA LEU A 288 -2.79 17.71 23.25
C LEU A 288 -1.52 18.44 22.77
N ARG A 289 -0.92 19.32 23.60
CA ARG A 289 0.39 19.95 23.29
C ARG A 289 1.51 18.93 23.05
N LEU A 290 1.42 17.76 23.68
CA LEU A 290 2.39 16.68 23.55
C LEU A 290 2.07 15.71 22.40
N CYS A 291 0.98 15.97 21.65
CA CYS A 291 0.48 15.14 20.56
C CYS A 291 0.86 15.74 19.19
N HIS A 292 1.70 15.03 18.45
CA HIS A 292 2.25 15.41 17.15
C HIS A 292 1.77 14.46 16.07
N ILE A 293 0.63 14.79 15.45
CA ILE A 293 0.15 14.02 14.31
C ILE A 293 0.79 14.51 13.01
N ARG A 294 1.55 13.62 12.37
CA ARG A 294 2.36 13.93 11.18
C ARG A 294 1.76 13.46 9.86
N ARG A 295 0.81 12.53 9.89
CA ARG A 295 0.38 11.78 8.71
C ARG A 295 -1.05 12.10 8.30
N ASP A 296 -1.31 12.12 7.00
CA ASP A 296 -2.66 12.34 6.46
C ASP A 296 -3.60 11.24 6.94
N GLY A 297 -4.78 11.66 7.36
CA GLY A 297 -5.86 10.82 7.82
C GLY A 297 -5.90 10.52 9.30
N ASP A 298 -4.82 10.79 10.03
CA ASP A 298 -4.83 10.71 11.48
C ASP A 298 -5.32 12.03 12.05
N VAL A 299 -6.29 11.97 12.96
CA VAL A 299 -6.86 13.16 13.57
C VAL A 299 -7.03 12.94 15.06
N VAL A 300 -7.00 14.04 15.82
CA VAL A 300 -7.23 14.05 17.27
C VAL A 300 -8.27 15.10 17.60
N THR A 301 -9.07 14.85 18.63
CA THR A 301 -9.94 15.85 19.25
C THR A 301 -9.87 15.73 20.78
N ALA A 302 -10.39 16.74 21.46
CA ALA A 302 -10.22 16.92 22.89
C ALA A 302 -11.58 17.07 23.60
N CYS A 303 -11.76 16.26 24.64
CA CYS A 303 -12.89 16.35 25.56
C CYS A 303 -12.40 16.64 26.98
N ASN A 304 -13.29 17.06 27.87
CA ASN A 304 -12.90 17.49 29.22
C ASN A 304 -12.16 16.39 30.02
N LYS A 305 -12.43 15.12 29.74
CA LYS A 305 -11.85 13.97 30.46
C LYS A 305 -11.05 13.01 29.59
N ALA A 306 -10.98 13.23 28.28
CA ALA A 306 -10.32 12.32 27.36
C ALA A 306 -9.83 13.01 26.09
N LEU A 307 -8.76 12.48 25.49
CA LEU A 307 -8.47 12.73 24.08
C LEU A 307 -8.99 11.58 23.23
N TYR A 308 -9.41 11.89 22.01
CA TYR A 308 -9.85 10.90 21.05
C TYR A 308 -8.97 10.99 19.81
N VAL A 309 -8.40 9.85 19.40
CA VAL A 309 -7.55 9.75 18.21
C VAL A 309 -8.20 8.78 17.24
N LEU A 310 -8.39 9.21 15.99
CA LEU A 310 -8.75 8.33 14.89
C LEU A 310 -7.51 8.05 14.05
N PHE A 311 -7.14 6.78 13.92
CA PHE A 311 -6.13 6.34 12.96
C PHE A 311 -6.80 5.77 11.71
N SER A 312 -6.54 6.39 10.57
CA SER A 312 -6.97 5.89 9.27
C SER A 312 -5.98 4.88 8.68
N ALA A 313 -6.46 3.83 8.02
CA ALA A 313 -5.63 2.80 7.38
C ALA A 313 -4.62 2.09 8.31
N ILE A 314 -5.01 1.79 9.56
CA ILE A 314 -4.16 1.16 10.58
C ILE A 314 -4.48 -0.33 10.79
N ARG A 315 -3.47 -1.14 11.11
CA ARG A 315 -3.69 -2.52 11.58
C ARG A 315 -3.85 -2.54 13.10
N HIS A 316 -4.69 -3.43 13.60
CA HIS A 316 -4.90 -3.56 15.05
C HIS A 316 -3.59 -3.85 15.82
N SER A 317 -2.66 -4.61 15.22
CA SER A 317 -1.33 -4.90 15.80
C SER A 317 -0.43 -3.67 15.97
N ASP A 318 -0.73 -2.59 15.26
CA ASP A 318 0.17 -1.43 15.14
C ASP A 318 -0.36 -0.23 15.94
N ILE A 319 -1.51 -0.35 16.62
CA ILE A 319 -2.17 0.75 17.36
C ILE A 319 -1.26 1.29 18.46
N ASP A 320 -0.70 0.42 19.32
CA ASP A 320 0.17 0.85 20.42
C ASP A 320 1.44 1.54 19.91
N ILE A 321 1.98 1.06 18.78
CA ILE A 321 3.16 1.66 18.13
C ILE A 321 2.78 3.04 17.58
N ALA A 322 1.61 3.17 16.93
CA ALA A 322 1.14 4.44 16.39
C ALA A 322 0.89 5.48 17.50
N LEU A 323 0.26 5.08 18.62
CA LEU A 323 0.05 5.96 19.77
C LEU A 323 1.38 6.46 20.35
N ASN A 324 2.35 5.56 20.58
CA ASN A 324 3.65 5.97 21.11
C ASN A 324 4.47 6.84 20.14
N ASN A 325 4.15 6.84 18.84
CA ASN A 325 4.83 7.68 17.85
C ASN A 325 4.23 9.09 17.75
N ILE A 326 2.96 9.28 18.14
CA ILE A 326 2.32 10.60 18.11
C ILE A 326 2.51 11.36 19.43
N PHE A 327 2.84 10.72 20.55
CA PHE A 327 3.11 11.41 21.81
C PHE A 327 4.60 11.54 22.11
N GLU A 328 5.01 12.67 22.70
CA GLU A 328 6.40 12.88 23.14
C GLU A 328 6.82 11.95 24.29
N PHE A 329 5.86 11.54 25.12
CA PHE A 329 6.05 10.64 26.26
C PHE A 329 5.25 9.35 26.07
N PRO A 330 5.65 8.24 26.72
CA PRO A 330 4.88 7.01 26.71
C PRO A 330 3.42 7.26 27.11
N VAL A 331 2.48 6.70 26.34
CA VAL A 331 1.03 6.93 26.51
C VAL A 331 0.57 6.65 27.95
N ARG A 332 1.13 5.61 28.58
CA ARG A 332 0.84 5.21 29.96
C ARG A 332 1.21 6.25 31.02
N ASP A 333 2.12 7.18 30.70
CA ASP A 333 2.57 8.24 31.61
C ASP A 333 1.66 9.48 31.51
N LEU A 334 0.86 9.58 30.42
CA LEU A 334 -0.06 10.69 30.15
C LEU A 334 -1.53 10.33 30.40
N PHE A 335 -1.88 9.04 30.27
CA PHE A 335 -3.25 8.56 30.31
C PHE A 335 -3.37 7.35 31.22
N HIS A 336 -4.43 7.29 32.03
CA HIS A 336 -4.64 6.19 32.98
C HIS A 336 -5.33 4.98 32.34
N SER A 337 -6.05 5.17 31.24
CA SER A 337 -6.66 4.07 30.49
C SER A 337 -6.85 4.44 29.02
N THR A 338 -6.74 3.42 28.17
CA THR A 338 -6.94 3.50 26.73
C THR A 338 -8.03 2.52 26.31
N HIS A 339 -8.96 2.95 25.47
CA HIS A 339 -10.01 2.08 24.94
C HIS A 339 -10.09 2.22 23.43
N THR A 340 -10.14 1.08 22.73
CA THR A 340 -10.22 1.04 21.27
C THR A 340 -11.62 0.61 20.86
N PHE A 341 -12.23 1.39 19.99
CA PHE A 341 -13.49 1.05 19.33
C PHE A 341 -13.20 0.59 17.90
N ASP A 342 -13.70 -0.59 17.56
CA ASP A 342 -13.47 -1.26 16.28
C ASP A 342 -14.76 -1.53 15.50
N THR A 343 -15.94 -1.41 16.14
CA THR A 343 -17.24 -1.53 15.48
C THR A 343 -17.85 -0.17 15.14
N GLN A 344 -18.54 -0.10 14.00
CA GLN A 344 -19.23 1.11 13.56
C GLN A 344 -20.25 1.61 14.60
N LEU A 345 -21.03 0.69 15.19
CA LEU A 345 -22.08 1.04 16.14
C LEU A 345 -21.52 1.66 17.43
N ASP A 346 -20.42 1.10 17.96
CA ASP A 346 -19.79 1.62 19.17
C ASP A 346 -19.19 3.00 18.91
N ILE A 347 -18.57 3.20 17.74
CA ILE A 347 -18.01 4.49 17.34
C ILE A 347 -19.10 5.55 17.18
N GLU A 348 -20.18 5.25 16.45
CA GLU A 348 -21.31 6.19 16.28
C GLU A 348 -21.94 6.59 17.62
N THR A 349 -21.95 5.68 18.58
CA THR A 349 -22.42 5.96 19.95
C THR A 349 -21.45 6.88 20.67
N GLU A 350 -20.15 6.58 20.62
CA GLU A 350 -19.12 7.38 21.28
C GLU A 350 -19.00 8.80 20.70
N LEU A 351 -19.16 8.96 19.37
CA LEU A 351 -19.12 10.28 18.71
C LEU A 351 -20.16 11.26 19.26
N LYS A 352 -21.33 10.77 19.69
CA LYS A 352 -22.34 11.63 20.33
C LYS A 352 -21.85 12.22 21.66
N PHE A 353 -21.08 11.45 22.43
CA PHE A 353 -20.46 11.94 23.66
C PHE A 353 -19.34 12.94 23.37
N ILE A 354 -18.54 12.69 22.33
CA ILE A 354 -17.46 13.60 21.91
C ILE A 354 -18.01 14.99 21.60
N VAL A 355 -19.11 15.09 20.84
CA VAL A 355 -19.73 16.38 20.49
C VAL A 355 -20.33 17.10 21.71
N GLN A 356 -20.73 16.37 22.76
CA GLN A 356 -21.33 16.95 23.97
C GLN A 356 -20.31 17.38 25.04
N ASP A 357 -19.13 16.76 25.07
CA ASP A 357 -18.09 16.98 26.10
C ASP A 357 -16.88 17.77 25.55
N GLU A 358 -17.13 18.78 24.72
CA GLU A 358 -16.08 19.60 24.11
C GLU A 358 -15.21 20.31 25.17
N ALA A 359 -13.88 20.16 25.04
CA ALA A 359 -12.92 20.90 25.84
C ALA A 359 -12.56 22.21 25.17
N VAL A 360 -12.38 23.28 25.96
CA VAL A 360 -11.88 24.55 25.45
C VAL A 360 -10.37 24.43 25.23
N ILE A 361 -9.95 24.51 23.96
CA ILE A 361 -8.54 24.47 23.55
C ILE A 361 -8.15 25.85 23.01
N SER A 362 -6.99 26.35 23.43
CA SER A 362 -6.45 27.62 22.92
C SER A 362 -6.06 27.54 21.44
N ASP A 363 -6.11 28.67 20.74
CA ASP A 363 -5.73 28.75 19.32
C ASP A 363 -4.27 28.35 19.07
N ASP A 364 -3.38 28.64 20.03
CA ASP A 364 -1.97 28.29 19.98
C ASP A 364 -1.76 26.77 19.98
N VAL A 365 -2.48 26.06 20.86
CA VAL A 365 -2.39 24.59 20.94
C VAL A 365 -3.08 23.93 19.76
N SER A 366 -4.21 24.49 19.31
CA SER A 366 -4.87 24.04 18.09
C SER A 366 -3.92 24.12 16.89
N ALA A 367 -3.15 25.21 16.77
CA ALA A 367 -2.17 25.38 15.69
C ALA A 367 -0.92 24.50 15.85
N LEU A 368 -0.52 24.13 17.06
CA LEU A 368 0.59 23.21 17.32
C LEU A 368 0.21 21.76 16.99
N ALA A 369 -0.96 21.31 17.45
CA ALA A 369 -1.45 19.95 17.24
C ALA A 369 -1.95 19.73 15.80
N THR A 370 -2.35 20.80 15.10
CA THR A 370 -2.63 20.81 13.67
C THR A 370 -1.41 21.38 12.95
N GLU A 371 -0.41 20.53 12.69
CA GLU A 371 0.82 20.89 11.98
C GLU A 371 0.50 21.75 10.74
N ARG A 372 0.64 23.08 10.85
CA ARG A 372 0.38 24.00 9.73
C ARG A 372 1.42 23.71 8.68
N LYS A 373 0.94 23.23 7.52
CA LYS A 373 1.72 23.06 6.29
C LYS A 373 2.76 24.19 6.14
N ILE A 374 4.04 23.83 6.05
CA ILE A 374 5.10 24.60 5.36
C ILE A 374 4.89 24.49 3.82
N PHE A 375 3.63 24.46 3.37
CA PHE A 375 3.29 24.73 1.99
C PHE A 375 2.76 26.16 1.98
N HIS A 376 3.68 27.11 1.78
CA HIS A 376 3.32 28.29 1.04
C HIS A 376 2.76 27.79 -0.31
N THR A 377 1.45 27.72 -0.42
CA THR A 377 0.83 28.12 -1.67
C THR A 377 1.16 29.59 -1.78
N ALA A 378 2.30 29.91 -2.42
CA ALA A 378 2.44 31.22 -3.00
C ALA A 378 1.29 31.31 -4.00
N THR A 379 0.20 31.97 -3.59
CA THR A 379 -0.75 32.56 -4.50
C THR A 379 0.04 33.62 -5.25
N ASN A 380 0.82 33.20 -6.25
CA ASN A 380 1.23 34.10 -7.29
C ASN A 380 -0.07 34.51 -7.97
N SER A 381 -0.55 35.69 -7.59
CA SER A 381 -1.48 36.46 -8.40
C SER A 381 -0.97 36.39 -9.84
N ILE A 382 -1.73 35.71 -10.69
CA ILE A 382 -1.54 35.75 -12.14
C ILE A 382 -1.98 37.15 -12.58
N THR A 383 -1.08 38.11 -12.38
CA THR A 383 -1.11 39.44 -12.97
C THR A 383 0.34 39.82 -13.21
N ASP A 384 0.93 39.19 -14.22
CA ASP A 384 1.91 39.75 -15.14
C ASP A 384 2.54 38.60 -15.93
N VAL A 385 1.84 38.21 -17.01
CA VAL A 385 2.44 37.44 -18.09
C VAL A 385 3.07 38.46 -19.04
N PRO A 386 4.40 38.55 -19.17
CA PRO A 386 4.98 39.27 -20.29
C PRO A 386 4.68 38.45 -21.56
N PRO A 387 4.18 39.06 -22.65
CA PRO A 387 3.84 38.32 -23.84
C PRO A 387 5.11 37.70 -24.44
N LEU A 388 5.14 36.36 -24.51
CA LEU A 388 6.14 35.60 -25.27
C LEU A 388 5.90 35.84 -26.77
N PHE A 389 6.44 36.95 -27.29
CA PHE A 389 6.64 37.08 -28.74
C PHE A 389 7.91 36.34 -29.13
N ALA A 390 7.77 35.36 -30.01
CA ALA A 390 8.91 34.78 -30.73
C ALA A 390 9.59 35.87 -31.56
N VAL A 391 10.81 36.27 -31.17
CA VAL A 391 11.63 37.19 -31.96
C VAL A 391 12.48 36.38 -32.93
N LYS A 392 12.25 36.57 -34.23
CA LYS A 392 13.05 35.96 -35.30
C LYS A 392 14.44 36.58 -35.28
N LYS A 393 15.46 35.81 -34.90
CA LYS A 393 16.87 36.26 -34.87
C LYS A 393 17.57 35.82 -36.15
N THR A 394 18.00 36.76 -36.98
CA THR A 394 18.81 36.51 -38.17
C THR A 394 20.23 36.15 -37.73
N ILE A 395 20.75 35.02 -38.20
CA ILE A 395 22.11 34.55 -37.91
C ILE A 395 23.04 35.18 -38.95
N GLU A 396 23.97 36.03 -38.53
CA GLU A 396 25.06 36.51 -39.39
C GLU A 396 26.14 35.43 -39.52
N LEU A 397 26.36 35.00 -40.76
CA LEU A 397 27.48 34.12 -41.11
C LEU A 397 28.76 34.95 -41.17
N LYS A 398 29.75 34.61 -40.34
CA LYS A 398 31.11 35.15 -40.45
C LYS A 398 31.72 34.76 -41.79
N GLU A 399 31.98 35.73 -42.65
CA GLU A 399 32.89 35.59 -43.78
C GLU A 399 34.29 35.25 -43.26
N ARG A 400 34.87 34.17 -43.79
CA ARG A 400 36.30 33.88 -43.66
C ARG A 400 37.01 34.51 -44.85
N SER A 401 38.02 35.32 -44.53
CA SER A 401 39.07 35.81 -45.42
C SER A 401 39.82 34.67 -46.09
#